data_AF-A0A7D5D4Q1-F1
#
_entry.id   AF-A0A7D5D4Q1-F1
#
_cell.length_a   1.000
_cell.length_b   1.000
_cell.length_c   1.000
_cell.angle_alpha   90.00
_cell.angle_beta   90.00
_cell.angle_gamma   90.00
#
_symmetry.space_group_name_H-M   'P 1'
#
loop_
_entity.id
_entity.type
_entity.pdbx_description
1 polymer ?
#
loop_
_entity_poly.entity_id
_entity_poly.type
_entity_poly.pdbx_seq_one_letter_code
_entity_poly.pdbx_strand_id
1 'polypeptide(L)'
;MWLKRLLDKIDERLPSRRQAASFQVEQNELVVLRNGCEPQRYSATEITDVYALRRELYVEDCLSLVIEFTGGAQLEVDEGSPGWVELGIGLARLKGCQVNELWFLEVLQAEPGKRVPVVL
;
A
#
# COMPACT_ATOMS: atom_id res chain seq x y z
N MET A 1 -1.25 26.58 -22.46
CA MET A 1 -0.49 26.44 -21.20
C MET A 1 -1.37 26.38 -19.94
N TRP A 2 -2.64 25.95 -20.06
CA TRP A 2 -3.58 25.81 -18.93
C TRP A 2 -3.78 24.36 -18.51
N LEU A 3 -3.72 23.44 -19.47
CA LEU A 3 -3.82 21.99 -19.24
C LEU A 3 -2.74 21.50 -18.27
N LYS A 4 -1.49 21.96 -18.43
CA LYS A 4 -0.37 21.59 -17.54
C LYS A 4 -0.62 22.03 -16.09
N ARG A 5 -1.06 23.28 -15.88
CA ARG A 5 -1.39 23.78 -14.53
C ARG A 5 -2.62 23.11 -13.92
N LEU A 6 -3.57 22.67 -14.75
CA LEU A 6 -4.73 21.93 -14.29
C LEU A 6 -4.34 20.50 -13.89
N LEU A 7 -3.50 19.85 -14.69
CA LEU A 7 -2.93 18.52 -14.38
C LEU A 7 -2.04 18.59 -13.14
N ASP A 8 -1.18 19.59 -12.99
CA ASP A 8 -0.36 19.80 -11.79
C ASP A 8 -1.24 20.01 -10.54
N LYS A 9 -2.35 20.77 -10.67
CA LYS A 9 -3.32 20.97 -9.57
C LYS A 9 -4.16 19.73 -9.27
N ILE A 10 -4.42 18.91 -10.28
CA ILE A 10 -5.08 17.62 -10.12
C ILE A 10 -4.09 16.66 -9.45
N ASP A 11 -2.82 16.63 -9.84
CA ASP A 11 -1.76 15.85 -9.19
C ASP A 11 -1.53 16.31 -7.73
N GLU A 12 -1.58 17.60 -7.43
CA GLU A 12 -1.52 18.15 -6.06
C GLU A 12 -2.76 17.80 -5.21
N ARG A 13 -3.92 17.57 -5.83
CA ARG A 13 -5.21 17.28 -5.14
C ARG A 13 -5.59 15.81 -5.15
N LEU A 14 -5.09 15.05 -6.11
CA LEU A 14 -5.03 13.60 -6.00
C LEU A 14 -4.11 13.33 -4.82
N PRO A 15 -4.44 12.37 -3.95
CA PRO A 15 -3.52 11.92 -2.92
C PRO A 15 -2.37 11.15 -3.59
N SER A 16 -1.58 11.85 -4.40
CA SER A 16 -0.34 11.39 -5.02
C SER A 16 0.75 11.41 -3.95
N ARG A 17 0.55 10.61 -2.91
CA ARG A 17 1.66 9.89 -2.26
C ARG A 17 2.23 8.80 -3.17
N ARG A 18 2.20 8.99 -4.50
CA ARG A 18 3.06 8.31 -5.47
C ARG A 18 4.49 8.86 -5.38
N GLN A 19 5.00 9.06 -4.18
CA GLN A 19 6.44 8.94 -4.01
C GLN A 19 6.68 7.45 -4.07
N ALA A 20 7.43 7.00 -5.08
CA ALA A 20 7.91 5.63 -5.18
C ALA A 20 8.63 5.28 -3.87
N ALA A 21 7.86 4.79 -2.90
CA ALA A 21 8.36 4.39 -1.61
C ALA A 21 8.78 2.94 -1.82
N SER A 22 10.08 2.69 -1.83
CA SER A 22 10.54 1.31 -1.71
C SER A 22 10.31 0.88 -0.28
N PHE A 23 9.97 -0.39 -0.11
CA PHE A 23 9.76 -0.97 1.20
C PHE A 23 10.59 -2.24 1.31
N GLN A 24 10.98 -2.56 2.53
CA GLN A 24 11.70 -3.77 2.85
C GLN A 24 11.16 -4.30 4.17
N VAL A 25 10.83 -5.58 4.19
CA VAL A 25 10.52 -6.26 5.45
C VAL A 25 11.81 -6.84 5.98
N GLU A 26 12.32 -6.24 7.05
CA GLU A 26 13.45 -6.75 7.84
C GLU A 26 12.92 -7.64 8.97
N GLN A 27 13.83 -8.27 9.73
CA GLN A 27 13.51 -9.38 10.65
C GLN A 27 12.28 -9.12 11.54
N ASN A 28 12.14 -7.90 12.10
CA ASN A 28 11.04 -7.50 12.97
C ASN A 28 10.43 -6.13 12.61
N GLU A 29 10.72 -5.59 11.43
CA GLU A 29 10.32 -4.22 11.07
C GLU A 29 9.98 -4.10 9.58
N LEU A 30 8.98 -3.28 9.28
CA LEU A 30 8.73 -2.75 7.94
C LEU A 30 9.53 -1.45 7.79
N VAL A 31 10.49 -1.45 6.88
CA VAL A 31 11.28 -0.27 6.50
C VAL A 31 10.67 0.36 5.26
N VAL A 32 10.30 1.62 5.37
CA VAL A 32 9.71 2.43 4.30
C VAL A 32 10.72 3.50 3.90
N LEU A 33 11.22 3.41 2.68
CA LEU A 33 12.21 4.30 2.11
C LEU A 33 11.50 5.26 1.16
N ARG A 34 11.49 6.55 1.51
CA ARG A 34 10.96 7.61 0.64
C ARG A 34 12.12 8.44 0.11
N ASN A 35 12.09 8.75 -1.18
CA ASN A 35 13.15 9.55 -1.82
C ASN A 35 13.35 10.89 -1.08
N GLY A 36 14.59 11.15 -0.65
CA GLY A 36 14.94 12.38 0.06
C GLY A 36 14.52 12.45 1.53
N CYS A 37 14.00 11.35 2.10
CA CYS A 37 13.67 11.23 3.51
C CYS A 37 14.53 10.17 4.19
N GLU A 38 14.67 10.26 5.51
CA GLU A 38 15.24 9.16 6.29
C GLU A 38 14.33 7.93 6.25
N PRO A 39 14.88 6.70 6.30
CA PRO A 39 14.11 5.47 6.38
C PRO A 39 13.18 5.48 7.59
N GLN A 40 11.89 5.30 7.36
CA GLN A 40 10.90 5.12 8.42
C GLN A 40 10.78 3.64 8.75
N ARG A 41 10.79 3.30 10.04
CA ARG A 41 10.71 1.92 10.53
C ARG A 41 9.43 1.75 11.32
N TYR A 42 8.71 0.68 11.05
CA TYR A 42 7.47 0.33 11.73
C TYR A 42 7.58 -1.09 12.25
N SER A 43 7.44 -1.25 13.57
CA SER A 43 7.41 -2.55 14.22
C SER A 43 6.08 -3.27 13.96
N ALA A 44 6.05 -4.58 14.18
CA ALA A 44 4.82 -5.37 14.05
C ALA A 44 3.66 -4.85 14.92
N THR A 45 3.96 -4.32 16.12
CA THR A 45 2.95 -3.78 17.05
C THR A 45 2.38 -2.44 16.59
N GLU A 46 3.07 -1.74 15.70
CA GLU A 46 2.59 -0.51 15.11
C GLU A 46 1.66 -0.77 13.92
N ILE A 47 1.64 -1.98 13.34
CA ILE A 47 0.80 -2.32 12.20
C ILE A 47 -0.56 -2.83 12.68
N THR A 48 -1.58 -1.99 12.56
CA THR A 48 -2.93 -2.31 13.04
C THR A 48 -3.68 -3.19 12.05
N ASP A 49 -3.59 -2.90 10.75
CA ASP A 49 -4.35 -3.62 9.72
C ASP A 49 -3.59 -3.69 8.39
N VAL A 50 -3.86 -4.72 7.59
CA VAL A 50 -3.33 -4.90 6.23
C VAL A 50 -4.43 -5.45 5.33
N TYR A 51 -4.85 -4.65 4.37
CA TYR A 51 -5.88 -5.01 3.39
C TYR A 51 -5.51 -4.59 1.98
N ALA A 52 -6.11 -5.25 1.01
CA ALA A 52 -6.08 -4.86 -0.39
C ALA A 52 -7.38 -4.15 -0.76
N LEU A 53 -7.31 -3.28 -1.76
CA LEU A 53 -8.47 -2.73 -2.43
C LEU A 53 -8.21 -2.57 -3.93
N ARG A 54 -9.29 -2.58 -4.72
CA ARG A 54 -9.24 -2.17 -6.12
C ARG A 54 -9.47 -0.66 -6.20
N ARG A 55 -8.57 0.04 -6.88
CA ARG A 55 -8.69 1.46 -7.22
C ARG A 55 -9.21 1.57 -8.64
N GLU A 56 -10.24 2.38 -8.85
CA GLU A 56 -10.53 2.93 -10.17
C GLU A 56 -9.69 4.19 -10.35
N LEU A 57 -8.67 4.14 -11.21
CA LEU A 57 -7.99 5.35 -11.67
C LEU A 57 -8.62 5.77 -13.00
N TYR A 58 -8.57 7.06 -13.31
CA TYR A 58 -9.15 7.65 -14.53
C TYR A 58 -8.71 6.99 -15.86
N VAL A 59 -7.68 6.13 -15.86
CA VAL A 59 -7.11 5.51 -17.04
C VAL A 59 -7.07 3.98 -16.94
N GLU A 60 -6.85 3.40 -15.74
CA GLU A 60 -6.77 1.95 -15.52
C GLU A 60 -7.17 1.59 -14.08
N ASP A 61 -7.72 0.40 -13.87
CA ASP A 61 -7.89 -0.16 -12.53
C ASP A 61 -6.53 -0.64 -12.01
N CYS A 62 -6.23 -0.38 -10.74
CA CYS A 62 -5.05 -0.95 -10.09
C CYS A 62 -5.39 -1.56 -8.73
N LEU A 63 -4.64 -2.58 -8.33
CA LEU A 63 -4.70 -3.11 -6.97
C LEU A 63 -3.71 -2.37 -6.07
N SER A 64 -4.13 -2.07 -4.85
CA SER A 64 -3.28 -1.44 -3.85
C SER A 64 -3.36 -2.21 -2.54
N LEU A 65 -2.20 -2.45 -1.93
CA LEU A 65 -2.07 -2.92 -0.56
C LEU A 65 -2.00 -1.72 0.37
N VAL A 66 -2.82 -1.70 1.40
CA VAL A 66 -2.86 -0.64 2.41
C VAL A 66 -2.47 -1.22 3.75
N ILE A 67 -1.51 -0.56 4.39
CA ILE A 67 -0.99 -0.89 5.70
C ILE A 67 -1.39 0.26 6.62
N GLU A 68 -2.21 -0.04 7.62
CA GLU A 68 -2.61 0.92 8.64
C GLU A 68 -1.68 0.79 9.84
N PHE A 69 -1.25 1.95 10.35
CA PHE A 69 -0.41 2.03 11.53
C PHE A 69 -1.17 2.65 12.71
N THR A 70 -0.64 2.41 13.91
CA THR A 70 -1.05 3.10 15.12
C THR A 70 -0.97 4.62 14.93
N GLY A 71 -1.98 5.34 15.41
CA GLY A 71 -2.11 6.78 15.17
C GLY A 71 -2.77 7.15 13.84
N GLY A 72 -3.28 6.17 13.08
CA GLY A 72 -4.09 6.41 11.87
C GLY A 72 -3.28 6.77 10.63
N ALA A 73 -1.96 6.63 10.68
CA ALA A 73 -1.13 6.74 9.49
C ALA A 73 -1.39 5.54 8.56
N GLN A 74 -1.32 5.78 7.26
CA GLN A 74 -1.50 4.74 6.25
C GLN A 74 -0.36 4.81 5.22
N LEU A 75 0.14 3.63 4.87
CA LEU A 75 0.99 3.42 3.70
C LEU A 75 0.21 2.63 2.68
N GLU A 76 0.18 3.12 1.46
CA GLU A 76 -0.42 2.45 0.32
C GLU A 76 0.67 2.09 -0.68
N VAL A 77 0.59 0.87 -1.19
CA VAL A 77 1.54 0.30 -2.13
C VAL A 77 0.78 -0.29 -3.31
N ASP A 78 0.99 0.29 -4.49
CA ASP A 78 0.36 -0.14 -5.73
C ASP A 78 1.04 -1.39 -6.29
N GLU A 79 0.29 -2.20 -7.05
CA GLU A 79 0.75 -3.46 -7.65
C GLU A 79 1.98 -3.33 -8.56
N GLY A 80 2.21 -2.14 -9.13
CA GLY A 80 3.40 -1.84 -9.93
C GLY A 80 4.68 -1.65 -9.11
N SER A 81 4.60 -1.68 -7.78
CA SER A 81 5.75 -1.46 -6.90
C SER A 81 6.63 -2.71 -6.79
N PRO A 82 7.98 -2.58 -6.84
CA PRO A 82 8.86 -3.71 -6.63
C PRO A 82 8.63 -4.36 -5.25
N GLY A 83 8.51 -5.69 -5.23
CA GLY A 83 8.30 -6.44 -3.98
C GLY A 83 6.85 -6.49 -3.49
N TRP A 84 5.88 -6.01 -4.27
CA TRP A 84 4.47 -5.94 -3.86
C TRP A 84 3.86 -7.30 -3.51
N VAL A 85 4.19 -8.34 -4.29
CA VAL A 85 3.71 -9.71 -4.04
C VAL A 85 4.30 -10.25 -2.73
N GLU A 86 5.58 -10.02 -2.52
CA GLU A 86 6.33 -10.46 -1.34
C GLU A 86 5.93 -9.66 -0.08
N LEU A 87 5.39 -8.45 -0.24
CA LEU A 87 4.99 -7.58 0.86
C LEU A 87 3.92 -8.24 1.73
N GLY A 88 2.87 -8.82 1.13
CA GLY A 88 1.81 -9.49 1.89
C GLY A 88 2.36 -10.64 2.75
N ILE A 89 3.27 -11.44 2.17
CA ILE A 89 3.96 -12.55 2.86
C ILE A 89 4.85 -12.03 3.99
N GLY A 90 5.63 -10.98 3.71
CA GLY A 90 6.49 -10.34 4.70
C GLY A 90 5.70 -9.77 5.88
N LEU A 91 4.59 -9.10 5.63
CA LEU A 91 3.72 -8.52 6.65
C LEU A 91 3.02 -9.60 7.49
N ALA A 92 2.54 -10.67 6.87
CA ALA A 92 1.99 -11.82 7.60
C ALA A 92 3.05 -12.42 8.53
N ARG A 93 4.27 -12.68 8.02
CA ARG A 93 5.39 -13.18 8.83
C ARG A 93 5.74 -12.23 9.98
N LEU A 94 5.79 -10.93 9.70
CA LEU A 94 6.07 -9.89 10.69
C LEU A 94 5.03 -9.87 11.82
N LYS A 95 3.75 -10.07 11.50
CA LYS A 95 2.66 -10.15 12.49
C LYS A 95 2.51 -11.52 13.16
N GLY A 96 3.24 -12.54 12.71
CA GLY A 96 3.06 -13.92 13.16
C GLY A 96 1.74 -14.55 12.67
N CYS A 97 1.20 -14.02 11.58
CA CYS A 97 -0.08 -14.37 10.95
C CYS A 97 0.13 -15.17 9.66
N GLN A 98 -0.97 -15.62 9.05
CA GLN A 98 -0.95 -16.21 7.71
C GLN A 98 -1.43 -15.20 6.67
N VAL A 99 -0.94 -15.32 5.44
CA VAL A 99 -1.51 -14.60 4.30
C VAL A 99 -2.83 -15.27 3.93
N ASN A 100 -3.87 -14.47 3.69
CA ASN A 100 -5.09 -14.95 3.06
C ASN A 100 -4.79 -15.32 1.59
N GLU A 101 -4.57 -16.59 1.26
CA GLU A 101 -4.20 -17.01 -0.10
C GLU A 101 -5.22 -16.60 -1.18
N LEU A 102 -6.46 -16.29 -0.80
CA LEU A 102 -7.53 -15.87 -1.70
C LEU A 102 -7.65 -14.36 -1.86
N TRP A 103 -6.93 -13.55 -1.08
CA TRP A 103 -7.10 -12.09 -1.04
C TRP A 103 -7.01 -11.47 -2.44
N PHE A 104 -6.12 -12.00 -3.29
CA PHE A 104 -5.88 -11.49 -4.63
C PHE A 104 -7.10 -11.71 -5.55
N LEU A 105 -7.71 -12.90 -5.51
CA LEU A 105 -8.91 -13.18 -6.30
C LEU A 105 -10.12 -12.44 -5.74
N GLU A 106 -10.22 -12.35 -4.42
CA GLU A 106 -11.29 -11.63 -3.73
C GLU A 106 -11.25 -10.13 -4.05
N VAL A 107 -10.07 -9.50 -4.09
CA VAL A 107 -9.95 -8.07 -4.41
C VAL A 107 -10.20 -7.78 -5.89
N LEU A 108 -9.83 -8.69 -6.80
CA LEU A 108 -10.16 -8.56 -8.21
C LEU A 108 -11.68 -8.56 -8.46
N GLN A 109 -12.41 -9.39 -7.72
CA GLN A 109 -13.87 -9.48 -7.81
C GLN A 109 -14.61 -8.43 -6.98
N ALA A 110 -13.91 -7.79 -6.04
CA ALA A 110 -14.47 -6.78 -5.17
C ALA A 110 -14.85 -5.51 -5.94
N GLU A 111 -15.85 -4.79 -5.43
CA GLU A 111 -16.14 -3.43 -5.88
C GLU A 111 -14.96 -2.50 -5.55
N PRO A 112 -14.70 -1.47 -6.37
CA PRO A 112 -13.66 -0.50 -6.08
C PRO A 112 -13.81 0.11 -4.68
N GLY A 113 -12.70 0.23 -3.96
CA GLY A 113 -12.66 0.73 -2.58
C GLY A 113 -13.12 -0.25 -1.50
N LYS A 114 -13.63 -1.43 -1.86
CA LYS A 114 -13.93 -2.49 -0.88
C LYS A 114 -12.63 -3.06 -0.32
N ARG A 115 -12.52 -3.07 1.02
CA ARG A 115 -11.39 -3.65 1.74
C ARG A 115 -11.47 -5.17 1.73
N VAL A 116 -10.36 -5.81 1.36
CA VAL A 116 -10.17 -7.27 1.40
C VAL A 116 -8.98 -7.59 2.31
N PRO A 117 -9.15 -8.35 3.40
CA PRO A 117 -8.06 -8.63 4.32
C PRO A 117 -6.97 -9.47 3.65
N VAL A 118 -5.72 -9.06 3.83
CA VAL A 118 -4.54 -9.73 3.25
C VAL A 118 -3.86 -10.63 4.27
N VAL A 119 -3.92 -10.25 5.55
CA VAL A 119 -3.38 -11.03 6.68
C VAL A 119 -4.53 -11.49 7.59
N LEU A 120 -4.43 -12.71 8.12
CA LEU A 120 -5.40 -13.37 9.00
C LEU A 120 -4.79 -13.74 10.35
#